data_AF-A0A0G4MAH6-F1
#
_entry.id   AF-A0A0G4MAH6-F1
#
_cell.length_a   1.000
_cell.length_b   1.000
_cell.length_c   1.000
_cell.angle_alpha   90.00
_cell.angle_beta   90.00
_cell.angle_gamma   90.00
#
_symmetry.space_group_name_H-M   'P 1'
#
loop_
_entity.id
_entity.type
_entity.pdbx_description
1 polymer ?
#
loop_
_entity_poly.entity_id
_entity_poly.type
_entity_poly.pdbx_seq_one_letter_code
_entity_poly.pdbx_strand_id
1 'polypeptide(L)'
;MSMHASDDDDCESDDEDDPTAPFKSLNALEIAAIADAKRFLSQHVVQKIITGIWNGDIVFWDSLSIHAEKKPRFYNARTADPFSRLRVPRYLKAWEALFFAVFLCLYYGVLVELNTERITPTEATLYVWFAAFCYDELSEWNDAGSIFYAADIWNLFDMIMIGIGVTFAI
;
A
#
# COMPACT_ATOMS: atom_id res chain seq x y z
N MET A 1 -19.73 13.41 -66.31
CA MET A 1 -20.46 13.45 -65.03
C MET A 1 -19.88 12.34 -64.16
N SER A 2 -19.39 12.72 -62.97
CA SER A 2 -18.90 11.86 -61.89
C SER A 2 -17.52 11.19 -62.09
N MET A 3 -16.57 11.22 -61.17
CA MET A 3 -16.22 12.14 -60.07
C MET A 3 -14.78 11.76 -59.68
N HIS A 4 -13.96 12.76 -59.41
CA HIS A 4 -12.54 12.67 -59.11
C HIS A 4 -12.34 12.02 -57.73
N ALA A 5 -11.46 11.02 -57.62
CA ALA A 5 -10.90 10.60 -56.36
C ALA A 5 -9.76 11.57 -56.01
N SER A 6 -9.88 12.25 -54.88
CA SER A 6 -8.80 12.94 -54.20
C SER A 6 -9.04 12.67 -52.72
N ASP A 7 -8.35 11.63 -52.23
CA ASP A 7 -7.96 11.53 -50.83
C ASP A 7 -7.01 12.70 -50.60
N ASP A 8 -7.52 13.76 -50.00
CA ASP A 8 -6.69 14.78 -49.37
C ASP A 8 -7.09 14.81 -47.89
N ASP A 9 -6.04 14.63 -47.08
CA ASP A 9 -5.94 14.95 -45.67
C ASP A 9 -6.75 16.19 -45.29
N ASP A 10 -7.35 16.12 -44.11
CA ASP A 10 -7.41 17.20 -43.10
C ASP A 10 -8.60 16.91 -42.17
N CYS A 11 -8.48 15.83 -41.40
CA CYS A 11 -9.12 15.77 -40.08
C CYS A 11 -8.13 16.41 -39.11
N GLU A 12 -8.07 17.74 -39.07
CA GLU A 12 -7.50 18.47 -37.95
C GLU A 12 -8.18 17.97 -36.68
N SER A 13 -7.48 17.16 -35.90
CA SER A 13 -7.90 16.78 -34.57
C SER A 13 -7.69 17.98 -33.66
N ASP A 14 -8.79 18.60 -33.25
CA ASP A 14 -8.84 19.49 -32.08
C ASP A 14 -8.45 18.67 -30.83
N ASP A 15 -7.15 18.41 -30.67
CA ASP A 15 -6.53 17.84 -29.47
C ASP A 15 -6.23 18.96 -28.45
N GLU A 16 -7.23 19.79 -28.15
CA GLU A 16 -7.22 20.67 -26.96
C GLU A 16 -8.03 20.00 -25.84
N ASP A 17 -7.29 19.36 -24.93
CA ASP A 17 -7.73 18.89 -23.61
C ASP A 17 -8.94 17.95 -23.58
N ASP A 18 -8.83 16.75 -24.15
CA ASP A 18 -9.74 15.66 -23.82
C ASP A 18 -9.63 15.35 -22.31
N PRO A 19 -10.64 15.67 -21.48
CA PRO A 19 -10.59 15.45 -20.04
C PRO A 19 -10.53 13.96 -19.68
N THR A 20 -10.73 13.07 -20.65
CA THR A 20 -10.68 11.62 -20.48
C THR A 20 -9.31 11.00 -20.79
N ALA A 21 -8.36 11.76 -21.36
CA ALA A 21 -7.01 11.30 -21.65
C ALA A 21 -6.27 10.68 -20.44
N PRO A 22 -6.38 11.21 -19.20
CA PRO A 22 -5.75 10.60 -18.02
C PRO A 22 -6.36 9.24 -17.62
N PHE A 23 -7.61 8.97 -18.02
CA PHE A 23 -8.34 7.76 -17.62
C PHE A 23 -8.18 6.60 -18.60
N LYS A 24 -7.60 6.85 -19.78
CA LYS A 24 -7.45 5.86 -20.87
C LYS A 24 -6.48 4.72 -20.52
N SER A 25 -5.58 4.92 -19.55
CA SER A 25 -4.60 3.93 -19.09
C SER A 25 -5.00 3.19 -17.80
N LEU A 26 -6.13 3.55 -17.19
CA LEU A 26 -6.54 3.04 -15.88
C LEU A 26 -7.47 1.84 -16.00
N ASN A 27 -7.40 0.94 -15.03
CA ASN A 27 -8.38 -0.15 -14.91
C ASN A 27 -9.73 0.39 -14.41
N ALA A 28 -10.84 -0.25 -14.76
CA ALA A 28 -12.18 0.09 -14.29
C ALA A 28 -12.27 0.17 -12.75
N LEU A 29 -11.50 -0.67 -12.03
CA LEU A 29 -11.41 -0.61 -10.57
C LEU A 29 -10.69 0.65 -10.06
N GLU A 30 -9.63 1.08 -10.74
CA GLU A 30 -8.86 2.28 -10.41
C GLU A 30 -9.70 3.54 -10.69
N ILE A 31 -10.38 3.59 -11.83
CA ILE A 31 -11.33 4.67 -12.17
C ILE A 31 -12.46 4.73 -11.15
N ALA A 32 -13.02 3.58 -10.76
CA ALA A 32 -14.08 3.51 -9.76
C ALA A 32 -13.62 3.99 -8.37
N ALA A 33 -12.36 3.73 -8.00
CA ALA A 33 -11.79 4.21 -6.75
C ALA A 33 -11.56 5.73 -6.79
N ILE A 34 -10.98 6.27 -7.87
CA ILE A 34 -10.74 7.70 -8.04
C ILE A 34 -12.05 8.50 -8.11
N ALA A 35 -13.08 7.94 -8.77
CA ALA A 35 -14.39 8.57 -8.91
C ALA A 35 -15.33 8.34 -7.71
N ASP A 36 -14.85 7.74 -6.61
CA ASP A 36 -15.65 7.44 -5.42
C ASP A 36 -16.96 6.69 -5.72
N ALA A 37 -16.91 5.75 -6.67
CA ALA A 37 -18.07 5.03 -7.19
C ALA A 37 -18.56 3.93 -6.22
N LYS A 38 -18.99 4.32 -5.01
CA LYS A 38 -19.35 3.43 -3.90
C LYS A 38 -20.39 2.37 -4.26
N ARG A 39 -21.36 2.70 -5.12
CA ARG A 39 -22.38 1.76 -5.62
C ARG A 39 -21.82 0.67 -6.53
N PHE A 40 -20.79 0.96 -7.30
CA PHE A 40 -20.10 -0.03 -8.13
C PHE A 40 -19.18 -0.89 -7.26
N LEU A 41 -18.42 -0.25 -6.37
CA LEU A 41 -17.50 -0.93 -5.47
C LEU A 41 -18.22 -1.87 -4.49
N SER A 42 -19.42 -1.52 -4.04
CA SER A 42 -20.20 -2.37 -3.11
C SER A 42 -20.88 -3.58 -3.77
N GLN A 43 -20.80 -3.74 -5.10
CA GLN A 43 -21.38 -4.89 -5.78
C GLN A 43 -20.68 -6.20 -5.37
N HIS A 44 -21.45 -7.27 -5.20
CA HIS A 44 -20.92 -8.58 -4.76
C HIS A 44 -19.81 -9.12 -5.67
N VAL A 45 -19.92 -8.88 -6.99
CA VAL A 45 -18.90 -9.31 -7.96
C VAL A 45 -17.58 -8.57 -7.73
N VAL A 46 -17.63 -7.24 -7.56
CA VAL A 46 -16.46 -6.39 -7.31
C VAL A 46 -15.84 -6.72 -5.94
N GLN A 47 -16.67 -6.89 -4.91
CA GLN A 47 -16.23 -7.29 -3.58
C GLN A 47 -15.53 -8.66 -3.57
N LYS A 48 -16.00 -9.63 -4.37
CA LYS A 48 -15.34 -10.93 -4.53
C LYS A 48 -13.93 -10.78 -5.14
N ILE A 49 -13.77 -9.88 -6.11
CA ILE A 49 -12.47 -9.59 -6.72
C ILE A 49 -11.56 -8.90 -5.70
N ILE A 50 -12.04 -7.87 -5.00
CA ILE A 50 -11.28 -7.17 -3.95
C ILE A 50 -10.85 -8.15 -2.85
N THR A 51 -11.75 -9.03 -2.39
CA THR A 51 -11.44 -10.06 -1.39
C THR A 51 -10.41 -11.06 -1.90
N GLY A 52 -10.48 -11.43 -3.19
CA GLY A 52 -9.47 -12.26 -3.83
C GLY A 52 -8.10 -11.58 -3.89
N ILE A 53 -8.04 -10.28 -4.15
CA ILE A 53 -6.78 -9.49 -4.08
C ILE A 53 -6.27 -9.44 -2.63
N TRP A 54 -7.15 -9.17 -1.66
CA TRP A 54 -6.80 -9.08 -0.24
C TRP A 54 -6.22 -10.39 0.32
N ASN A 55 -6.80 -11.53 -0.06
CA ASN A 55 -6.30 -12.86 0.36
C ASN A 55 -5.06 -13.30 -0.43
N GLY A 56 -4.74 -12.63 -1.54
CA GLY A 56 -3.66 -13.01 -2.44
C GLY A 56 -4.03 -14.13 -3.44
N ASP A 57 -5.33 -14.40 -3.61
CA ASP A 57 -5.84 -15.34 -4.61
C ASP A 57 -5.82 -14.75 -6.03
N ILE A 58 -5.77 -13.42 -6.15
CA ILE A 58 -5.61 -12.68 -7.40
C ILE A 58 -4.32 -11.88 -7.30
N VAL A 59 -3.36 -12.17 -8.17
CA VAL A 59 -2.05 -11.50 -8.18
C VAL A 59 -1.83 -10.92 -9.58
N PHE A 60 -1.29 -9.70 -9.64
CA PHE A 60 -0.98 -9.01 -10.89
C PHE A 60 0.34 -9.46 -11.52
N TRP A 61 1.15 -10.20 -10.76
CA TRP A 61 2.50 -10.63 -11.09
C TRP A 61 2.70 -12.09 -10.66
N ASP A 62 3.07 -12.95 -11.61
CA ASP A 62 3.22 -14.40 -11.35
C ASP A 62 4.64 -14.75 -10.85
N SER A 63 5.63 -13.96 -11.26
CA SER A 63 7.04 -14.13 -10.91
C SER A 63 7.69 -12.79 -10.59
N LEU A 64 8.71 -12.80 -9.74
CA LEU A 64 9.58 -11.65 -9.40
C LEU A 64 10.54 -11.29 -10.56
N SER A 65 10.08 -11.37 -11.81
CA SER A 65 10.87 -11.08 -13.00
C SER A 65 10.51 -9.69 -13.55
N ILE A 66 11.53 -8.93 -13.93
CA ILE A 66 11.42 -7.58 -14.52
C ILE A 66 10.60 -7.60 -15.83
N HIS A 67 10.50 -8.77 -16.48
CA HIS A 67 9.77 -8.97 -17.75
C HIS A 67 8.33 -9.47 -17.56
N ALA A 68 7.82 -9.52 -16.32
CA ALA A 68 6.45 -9.96 -16.10
C ALA A 68 5.46 -8.92 -16.65
N GLU A 69 4.43 -9.36 -17.37
CA GLU A 69 3.35 -8.47 -17.81
C GLU A 69 2.34 -8.24 -16.66
N LYS A 70 2.00 -6.97 -16.38
CA LYS A 70 0.95 -6.57 -15.42
C LYS A 70 -0.43 -7.01 -15.96
N LYS A 71 -0.78 -8.27 -15.76
CA LYS A 71 -2.09 -8.83 -16.14
C LYS A 71 -2.73 -9.51 -14.93
N PRO A 72 -4.00 -9.21 -14.59
CA PRO A 72 -4.68 -9.86 -13.48
C PRO A 72 -4.81 -11.34 -13.79
N ARG A 73 -4.19 -12.19 -12.96
CA ARG A 73 -4.27 -13.65 -13.07
C ARG A 73 -4.70 -14.25 -11.73
N PHE A 74 -5.38 -15.40 -11.79
CA PHE A 74 -5.66 -16.18 -10.60
C PHE A 74 -4.36 -16.84 -10.11
N TYR A 75 -4.12 -16.75 -8.80
CA TYR A 75 -2.95 -17.33 -8.16
C TYR A 75 -2.96 -18.85 -8.32
N ASN A 76 -1.87 -19.42 -8.84
CA ASN A 76 -1.69 -20.85 -8.95
C ASN A 76 -0.49 -21.28 -8.09
N ALA A 77 -0.77 -21.92 -6.96
CA ALA A 77 0.24 -22.35 -5.98
C ALA A 77 1.29 -23.34 -6.54
N ARG A 78 1.05 -23.93 -7.71
CA ARG A 78 2.01 -24.84 -8.37
C ARG A 78 3.07 -24.13 -9.22
N THR A 79 2.80 -22.89 -9.64
CA THR A 79 3.65 -22.15 -10.58
C THR A 79 4.21 -20.87 -9.95
N ALA A 80 3.49 -20.30 -8.97
CA ALA A 80 3.84 -19.03 -8.36
C ALA A 80 4.79 -19.21 -7.17
N ASP A 81 5.82 -18.37 -7.10
CA ASP A 81 6.78 -18.37 -6.01
C ASP A 81 6.11 -18.04 -4.65
N PRO A 82 6.51 -18.70 -3.55
CA PRO A 82 6.01 -18.39 -2.21
C PRO A 82 6.21 -16.92 -1.82
N PHE A 83 7.29 -16.29 -2.30
CA PHE A 83 7.63 -14.89 -2.01
C PHE A 83 6.66 -13.89 -2.64
N SER A 84 5.96 -14.25 -3.71
CA SER A 84 4.90 -13.42 -4.30
C SER A 84 3.75 -13.19 -3.31
N ARG A 85 3.61 -14.05 -2.29
CA ARG A 85 2.60 -13.90 -1.22
C ARG A 85 2.95 -12.85 -0.18
N LEU A 86 4.22 -12.47 -0.03
CA LEU A 86 4.63 -11.46 0.97
C LEU A 86 4.14 -10.05 0.62
N ARG A 87 3.82 -9.79 -0.65
CA ARG A 87 3.23 -8.51 -1.10
C ARG A 87 1.72 -8.43 -0.92
N VAL A 88 1.10 -9.51 -0.42
CA VAL A 88 -0.35 -9.53 -0.22
C VAL A 88 -0.67 -8.58 0.94
N PRO A 89 -1.61 -7.64 0.75
CA PRO A 89 -1.92 -6.60 1.75
C PRO A 89 -2.20 -7.16 3.14
N ARG A 90 -2.86 -8.32 3.21
CA ARG A 90 -3.20 -9.00 4.46
C ARG A 90 -1.98 -9.33 5.32
N TYR A 91 -0.88 -9.82 4.74
CA TYR A 91 0.29 -10.17 5.54
C TYR A 91 1.05 -8.93 5.97
N LEU A 92 1.16 -7.93 5.10
CA LEU A 92 1.80 -6.65 5.44
C LEU A 92 1.10 -6.01 6.64
N LYS A 93 -0.23 -5.86 6.59
CA LYS A 93 -1.01 -5.31 7.70
C LYS A 93 -1.00 -6.17 8.96
N ALA A 94 -0.96 -7.50 8.83
CA ALA A 94 -0.83 -8.38 9.99
C ALA A 94 0.55 -8.28 10.65
N TRP A 95 1.61 -8.08 9.86
CA TRP A 95 2.96 -7.88 10.38
C TRP A 95 3.08 -6.55 11.10
N GLU A 96 2.61 -5.44 10.50
CA GLU A 96 2.54 -4.13 11.16
C GLU A 96 1.85 -4.23 12.55
N ALA A 97 0.67 -4.85 12.60
CA ALA A 97 -0.07 -5.04 13.85
C ALA A 97 0.64 -5.95 14.86
N LEU A 98 1.35 -6.99 14.40
CA LEU A 98 2.13 -7.86 15.27
C LEU A 98 3.34 -7.12 15.86
N PHE A 99 4.07 -6.36 15.04
CA PHE A 99 5.19 -5.53 15.46
C PHE A 99 4.73 -4.47 16.48
N PHE A 100 3.57 -3.86 16.25
CA PHE A 100 2.90 -2.97 17.21
C PHE A 100 2.65 -3.67 18.56
N ALA A 101 2.09 -4.88 18.54
CA ALA A 101 1.79 -5.61 19.78
C ALA A 101 3.06 -5.95 20.57
N VAL A 102 4.15 -6.34 19.88
CA VAL A 102 5.45 -6.61 20.51
C VAL A 102 6.02 -5.33 21.13
N PHE A 103 5.98 -4.20 20.40
CA PHE A 103 6.42 -2.92 20.93
C PHE A 103 5.63 -2.52 22.18
N LEU A 104 4.31 -2.66 22.15
CA LEU A 104 3.44 -2.35 23.29
C LEU A 104 3.75 -3.21 24.51
N CYS A 105 4.03 -4.51 24.31
CA CYS A 105 4.45 -5.40 25.39
C CYS A 105 5.81 -4.99 25.98
N LEU A 106 6.78 -4.62 25.14
CA LEU A 106 8.09 -4.12 25.61
C LEU A 106 7.94 -2.80 26.38
N TYR A 107 7.16 -1.86 25.83
CA TYR A 107 6.87 -0.58 26.48
C TYR A 107 6.19 -0.78 27.84
N TYR A 108 5.17 -1.65 27.91
CA TYR A 108 4.53 -2.00 29.16
C TYR A 108 5.51 -2.65 30.16
N GLY A 109 6.40 -3.53 29.68
CA GLY A 109 7.44 -4.14 30.50
C GLY A 109 8.35 -3.10 31.15
N VAL A 110 8.79 -2.09 30.38
CA VAL A 110 9.59 -0.98 30.90
C VAL A 110 8.79 -0.15 31.93
N LEU A 111 7.50 0.12 31.67
CA LEU A 111 6.64 0.84 32.63
C LEU A 111 6.47 0.11 33.96
N VAL A 112 6.48 -1.23 33.96
CA VAL A 112 6.37 -2.03 35.19
C VAL A 112 7.68 -2.07 35.97
N GLU A 113 8.82 -2.18 35.27
CA GLU A 113 10.13 -2.27 35.90
C GLU A 113 10.70 -0.92 36.37
N LEU A 114 9.94 0.18 36.20
CA LEU A 114 10.31 1.59 36.45
C LEU A 114 11.41 1.77 37.51
N ASN A 115 12.67 1.71 37.07
CA ASN A 115 13.85 1.87 37.91
C ASN A 115 14.66 3.05 37.37
N THR A 116 14.45 4.22 37.96
CA THR A 116 15.04 5.49 37.51
C THR A 116 16.56 5.57 37.69
N GLU A 117 17.16 4.66 38.47
CA GLU A 117 18.58 4.76 38.85
C GLU A 117 19.55 4.06 37.88
N ARG A 118 19.08 3.16 37.02
CA ARG A 118 19.93 2.41 36.07
C ARG A 118 19.14 2.04 34.82
N ILE A 119 19.79 2.15 33.67
CA ILE A 119 19.27 1.65 32.39
C ILE A 119 19.11 0.13 32.50
N THR A 120 17.87 -0.34 32.44
CA THR A 120 17.57 -1.77 32.47
C THR A 120 17.82 -2.38 31.09
N PRO A 121 18.15 -3.69 31.02
CA PRO A 121 18.29 -4.37 29.74
C PRO A 121 17.00 -4.33 28.90
N THR A 122 15.84 -4.26 29.56
CA THR A 122 14.52 -4.09 28.94
C THR A 122 14.37 -2.71 28.28
N GLU A 123 14.84 -1.65 28.92
CA GLU A 123 14.88 -0.29 28.37
C GLU A 123 15.83 -0.18 27.16
N ALA A 124 17.04 -0.76 27.27
CA ALA A 124 17.98 -0.78 26.15
C ALA A 124 17.41 -1.52 24.92
N THR A 125 16.70 -2.63 25.15
CA THR A 125 16.03 -3.38 24.08
C THR A 125 14.90 -2.56 23.45
N LEU A 126 14.11 -1.85 24.27
CA LEU A 126 13.07 -0.94 23.80
C LEU A 126 13.64 0.17 22.91
N TYR A 127 14.76 0.80 23.30
CA TYR A 127 15.39 1.84 22.48
C TYR A 127 15.89 1.34 21.14
N VAL A 128 16.54 0.17 21.09
CA VAL A 128 16.98 -0.43 19.82
C VAL A 128 15.78 -0.73 18.92
N TRP A 129 14.71 -1.28 19.49
CA TRP A 129 13.47 -1.58 18.77
C TRP A 129 12.82 -0.30 18.23
N PHE A 130 12.72 0.73 19.08
CA PHE A 130 12.17 2.03 18.73
C PHE A 130 12.97 2.71 17.62
N ALA A 131 14.30 2.68 17.68
CA ALA A 131 15.16 3.27 16.66
C ALA A 131 14.99 2.58 15.29
N ALA A 132 14.88 1.24 15.28
CA ALA A 132 14.61 0.48 14.06
C ALA A 132 13.25 0.82 13.47
N PHE A 133 12.21 0.91 14.30
CA PHE A 133 10.85 1.26 13.88
C PHE A 133 10.77 2.69 13.32
N CYS A 134 11.37 3.67 14.01
CA CYS A 134 11.43 5.05 13.52
C CYS A 134 12.15 5.16 12.18
N TYR A 135 13.22 4.40 11.96
CA TYR A 135 13.94 4.41 10.68
C TYR A 135 13.08 3.87 9.52
N ASP A 136 12.35 2.78 9.76
CA ASP A 136 11.48 2.15 8.76
C ASP A 136 10.35 3.10 8.36
N GLU A 137 9.62 3.67 9.33
CA GLU A 137 8.51 4.59 9.07
C GLU A 137 8.98 5.89 8.41
N LEU A 138 10.15 6.42 8.78
CA LEU A 138 10.72 7.60 8.12
C LEU A 138 11.12 7.32 6.67
N SER A 139 11.58 6.10 6.37
CA SER A 139 11.88 5.67 5.00
C SER A 139 10.60 5.59 4.17
N GLU A 140 9.55 4.98 4.73
CA GLU A 140 8.25 4.90 4.07
C GLU A 140 7.62 6.28 3.84
N TRP A 141 7.74 7.20 4.79
CA TRP A 141 7.23 8.57 4.63
C TRP A 141 7.93 9.33 3.51
N ASN A 142 9.24 9.15 3.36
CA ASN A 142 10.03 9.76 2.30
C ASN A 142 9.68 9.18 0.92
N ASP A 143 9.41 7.88 0.83
CA ASP A 143 9.03 7.21 -0.42
C ASP A 143 7.56 7.46 -0.81
N ALA A 144 6.67 7.70 0.17
CA ALA A 144 5.23 7.85 -0.05
C ALA A 144 4.79 9.25 -0.54
N GLY A 145 5.54 10.32 -0.23
CA GLY A 145 5.20 11.70 -0.61
C GLY A 145 3.97 12.26 0.14
N SER A 146 4.01 13.56 0.46
CA SER A 146 3.14 14.24 1.44
C SER A 146 1.63 14.39 1.10
N ILE A 147 1.09 13.69 0.09
CA ILE A 147 -0.30 13.91 -0.37
C ILE A 147 -1.28 12.80 0.07
N PHE A 148 -0.79 11.65 0.55
CA PHE A 148 -1.62 10.65 1.25
C PHE A 148 -1.41 10.73 2.78
N TYR A 149 -1.34 11.94 3.35
CA TYR A 149 -0.99 12.18 4.76
C TYR A 149 -1.96 11.57 5.82
N ALA A 150 -2.92 10.73 5.39
CA ALA A 150 -3.82 9.91 6.21
C ALA A 150 -4.09 8.53 5.55
N ALA A 151 -3.05 7.90 4.98
CA ALA A 151 -3.14 6.79 4.01
C ALA A 151 -3.89 5.54 4.48
N ASP A 152 -3.94 5.27 5.79
CA ASP A 152 -4.80 4.24 6.36
C ASP A 152 -4.90 4.54 7.86
N ILE A 153 -5.96 4.10 8.53
CA ILE A 153 -6.09 4.31 9.99
C ILE A 153 -4.93 3.66 10.76
N TRP A 154 -4.24 2.70 10.12
CA TRP A 154 -3.08 1.98 10.63
C TRP A 154 -1.85 2.87 10.76
N ASN A 155 -1.46 3.61 9.72
CA ASN A 155 -0.30 4.52 9.78
C ASN A 155 -0.48 5.65 10.82
N LEU A 156 -1.72 6.01 11.17
CA LEU A 156 -1.98 6.95 12.26
C LEU A 156 -1.53 6.38 13.62
N PHE A 157 -1.72 5.08 13.86
CA PHE A 157 -1.24 4.44 15.07
C PHE A 157 0.29 4.41 15.12
N ASP A 158 0.95 4.18 13.99
CA ASP A 158 2.41 4.17 13.89
C ASP A 158 3.01 5.55 14.19
N MET A 159 2.41 6.62 13.66
CA MET A 159 2.80 8.00 13.99
C MET A 159 2.61 8.34 15.48
N ILE A 160 1.55 7.83 16.12
CA ILE A 160 1.34 7.99 17.58
C ILE A 160 2.43 7.26 18.36
N MET A 161 2.82 6.05 17.94
CA MET A 161 3.90 5.30 18.59
C MET A 161 5.24 6.04 18.53
N ILE A 162 5.57 6.64 17.39
CA ILE A 162 6.76 7.49 17.26
C ILE A 162 6.69 8.64 18.28
N GLY A 163 5.55 9.31 18.38
CA GLY A 163 5.34 10.39 19.35
C GLY A 163 5.55 9.95 20.81
N ILE A 164 5.02 8.79 21.19
CA ILE A 164 5.19 8.23 22.55
C ILE A 164 6.66 7.89 22.81
N GLY A 165 7.34 7.24 21.86
CA GLY A 165 8.74 6.86 22.03
C GLY A 165 9.69 8.06 22.05
N VAL A 166 9.42 9.12 21.27
CA VAL A 166 10.17 10.40 21.37
C VAL A 166 9.95 11.03 22.75
N THR A 167 8.73 11.03 23.26
CA THR A 167 8.42 11.57 24.60
C THR A 167 9.14 10.79 25.70
N PHE A 168 9.31 9.48 25.53
CA PHE A 168 10.06 8.65 26.48
C PHE A 168 11.58 8.87 26.38
N ALA A 169 12.10 9.24 25.21
CA ALA A 169 13.52 9.46 24.98
C ALA A 169 14.02 10.86 25.41
N ILE A 170 13.12 11.81 25.66
CA ILE A 170 13.41 13.17 26.16
C ILE A 170 13.28 13.20 27.67
#